data_AF-A0AAU7TTQ4-F1
#
_entry.id   AF-A0AAU7TTQ4-F1
#
_cell.length_a   1.000
_cell.length_b   1.000
_cell.length_c   1.000
_cell.angle_alpha   90.00
_cell.angle_beta   90.00
_cell.angle_gamma   90.00
#
_symmetry.space_group_name_H-M   'P 1'
#
loop_
_entity.id
_entity.type
_entity.pdbx_description
1 polymer ?
#
loop_
_entity_poly.entity_id
_entity_poly.type
_entity_poly.pdbx_seq_one_letter_code
_entity_poly.pdbx_strand_id
1 'polypeptide(L)'
;MRLVLNLPNRLIFSLTLIISCLISVLSFTPSDFKIEFLLSIAAFTLLTILSGIRLRMGKLEALKNTVNALWNIETACAFCYGFYLFYDYTLYGIEQPKSLTSWARDNPVIFSMLSVGLGFIAIFRASISLVEIFKESIEKSKCLEKNKNKT
;
A
#
# COMPACT_ATOMS: atom_id res chain seq x y z
N MET A 1 -7.33 18.91 20.96
CA MET A 1 -7.81 19.21 19.60
C MET A 1 -8.18 17.89 18.92
N ARG A 2 -9.48 17.54 18.86
CA ARG A 2 -9.96 16.34 18.14
C ARG A 2 -10.09 16.73 16.66
N LEU A 3 -9.09 16.39 15.85
CA LEU A 3 -9.15 16.60 14.41
C LEU A 3 -10.13 15.59 13.80
N VAL A 4 -11.30 16.09 13.40
CA VAL A 4 -12.29 15.72 12.35
C VAL A 4 -12.67 14.23 12.13
N LEU A 5 -11.83 13.24 12.48
CA LEU A 5 -12.05 11.81 12.24
C LEU A 5 -11.98 10.95 13.50
N ASN A 6 -11.69 11.55 14.66
CA ASN A 6 -11.51 10.86 15.95
C ASN A 6 -10.50 9.68 15.90
N LEU A 7 -9.50 9.80 15.02
CA LEU A 7 -8.35 8.91 14.98
C LEU A 7 -7.36 9.27 16.11
N PRO A 8 -6.57 8.31 16.62
CA PRO A 8 -5.58 8.60 17.64
C PRO A 8 -4.54 9.61 17.15
N ASN A 9 -4.21 10.62 17.97
CA ASN A 9 -3.18 11.62 17.64
C ASN A 9 -1.84 10.98 17.25
N ARG A 10 -1.51 9.82 17.84
CA ARG A 10 -0.30 9.05 17.52
C ARG A 10 -0.30 8.55 16.07
N LEU A 11 -1.44 8.07 15.55
CA LEU A 11 -1.58 7.66 14.16
C LEU A 11 -1.40 8.87 13.22
N ILE A 12 -2.04 10.00 13.54
CA ILE A 12 -1.93 11.23 12.75
C ILE A 12 -0.47 11.69 12.70
N PHE A 13 0.21 11.73 13.85
CA PHE A 13 1.62 12.12 13.93
C PHE A 13 2.52 11.19 13.11
N SER A 14 2.37 9.86 13.24
CA SER A 14 3.13 8.90 12.46
C SER A 14 2.86 9.01 10.96
N LEU A 15 1.60 9.22 10.56
CA LEU A 15 1.23 9.44 9.17
C LEU A 15 1.87 10.72 8.62
N THR A 16 1.83 11.82 9.36
CA THR A 16 2.49 13.07 8.98
C THR A 16 4.00 12.90 8.83
N LEU A 17 4.65 12.17 9.75
CA LEU A 17 6.09 11.89 9.66
C LEU A 17 6.43 11.10 8.38
N ILE A 18 5.68 10.03 8.10
CA ILE A 18 5.87 9.21 6.90
C ILE A 18 5.67 10.06 5.64
N ILE A 19 4.60 10.86 5.58
CA ILE A 19 4.34 11.75 4.44
C ILE A 19 5.47 12.75 4.25
N SER A 20 5.99 13.37 5.31
CA SER A 20 7.12 14.30 5.21
C SER A 20 8.37 13.62 4.66
N CYS A 21 8.66 12.38 5.09
CA CYS A 21 9.75 11.59 4.53
C CYS A 21 9.52 11.29 3.04
N LEU A 22 8.31 10.88 2.64
CA LEU A 22 8.00 10.61 1.24
C LEU A 22 8.09 11.89 0.39
N ILE A 23 7.62 13.02 0.90
CA ILE A 23 7.76 14.32 0.22
C ILE A 23 9.24 14.70 0.08
N SER A 24 10.09 14.42 1.06
CA SER A 24 11.53 14.69 0.92
C SER A 24 12.19 13.87 -0.19
N VAL A 25 11.63 12.71 -0.53
CA VAL A 25 12.13 11.88 -1.64
C VAL A 25 11.82 12.49 -3.01
N LEU A 26 10.82 13.38 -3.13
CA LEU A 26 10.45 14.03 -4.39
C LEU A 26 11.58 14.81 -5.05
N SER A 27 12.56 15.31 -4.29
CA SER A 27 13.73 15.99 -4.84
C SER A 27 14.62 15.05 -5.64
N PHE A 28 14.58 13.75 -5.35
CA PHE A 28 15.34 12.70 -6.03
C PHE A 28 14.50 11.95 -7.09
N THR A 29 13.18 12.16 -7.11
CA THR A 29 12.29 11.50 -8.07
C THR A 29 12.42 12.12 -9.47
N PRO A 30 12.58 11.30 -10.53
CA PRO A 30 12.57 11.75 -11.93
C PRO A 30 11.32 12.58 -12.25
N SER A 31 11.46 13.64 -13.06
CA SER A 31 10.39 14.61 -13.32
C SER A 31 9.13 14.00 -13.93
N ASP A 32 9.32 13.00 -14.77
CA ASP A 32 8.31 12.19 -15.44
C ASP A 32 7.54 11.24 -14.50
N PHE A 33 8.03 11.01 -13.28
CA PHE A 33 7.39 10.14 -12.28
C PHE A 33 6.85 10.90 -11.06
N LYS A 34 7.06 12.22 -10.97
CA LYS A 34 6.67 13.01 -9.79
C LYS A 34 5.16 12.99 -9.54
N ILE A 35 4.35 13.01 -10.59
CA ILE A 35 2.88 13.04 -10.46
C ILE A 35 2.40 11.70 -9.91
N GLU A 36 2.87 10.60 -10.47
CA GLU A 36 2.56 9.22 -10.08
C GLU A 36 2.97 8.97 -8.63
N PHE A 37 4.14 9.50 -8.23
CA PHE A 37 4.63 9.42 -6.86
C PHE A 37 3.75 10.23 -5.89
N LEU A 38 3.36 11.46 -6.26
CA LEU A 38 2.42 12.27 -5.48
C LEU A 38 1.04 11.60 -5.33
N LEU A 39 0.53 11.02 -6.42
CA LEU A 39 -0.72 10.25 -6.40
C LEU A 39 -0.61 9.03 -5.48
N SER A 40 0.55 8.37 -5.46
CA SER A 40 0.82 7.25 -4.55
C SER A 40 0.82 7.69 -3.08
N ILE A 41 1.41 8.84 -2.76
CA ILE A 41 1.36 9.43 -1.40
C ILE A 41 -0.08 9.79 -1.01
N ALA A 42 -0.83 10.39 -1.93
CA ALA A 42 -2.24 10.74 -1.70
C ALA A 42 -3.09 9.49 -1.47
N ALA A 43 -2.93 8.45 -2.30
CA ALA A 43 -3.60 7.17 -2.16
C ALA A 43 -3.26 6.50 -0.82
N PHE A 44 -1.98 6.45 -0.44
CA PHE A 44 -1.54 5.92 0.85
C PHE A 44 -2.21 6.64 2.02
N THR A 45 -2.23 7.97 1.99
CA THR A 45 -2.83 8.81 3.03
C THR A 45 -4.33 8.54 3.17
N LEU A 46 -5.04 8.53 2.04
CA LEU A 46 -6.48 8.28 2.00
C LEU A 46 -6.82 6.87 2.48
N LEU A 47 -6.10 5.85 2.00
CA LEU A 47 -6.32 4.46 2.39
C LEU A 47 -6.00 4.22 3.86
N THR A 48 -5.01 4.91 4.42
CA THR A 48 -4.69 4.84 5.87
C THR A 48 -5.86 5.38 6.69
N ILE A 49 -6.41 6.54 6.30
CA ILE A 49 -7.57 7.13 6.97
C ILE A 49 -8.79 6.20 6.88
N LEU A 50 -9.12 5.72 5.68
CA LEU A 50 -10.26 4.82 5.45
C LEU A 50 -10.11 3.51 6.21
N SER A 51 -8.91 2.94 6.26
CA SER A 51 -8.61 1.74 7.03
C SER A 51 -8.77 1.97 8.53
N GLY A 52 -8.33 3.12 9.05
CA GLY A 52 -8.54 3.51 10.45
C GLY A 52 -10.03 3.64 10.80
N ILE A 53 -10.83 4.23 9.92
CA ILE A 53 -12.30 4.31 10.07
C ILE A 53 -12.91 2.91 10.09
N ARG A 54 -12.56 2.05 9.12
CA ARG A 54 -13.08 0.67 9.05
C ARG A 54 -12.69 -0.17 10.26
N LEU A 55 -11.48 0.01 10.78
CA LEU A 55 -11.05 -0.66 12.01
C LEU A 55 -11.91 -0.25 13.20
N ARG A 56 -12.17 1.04 13.38
CA ARG A 56 -13.06 1.54 14.44
C ARG A 56 -14.47 0.98 14.31
N MET A 57 -14.97 0.81 13.09
CA MET A 57 -16.26 0.16 12.82
C MET A 57 -16.24 -1.37 13.05
N GLY A 58 -15.08 -1.99 13.28
CA GLY A 58 -14.95 -3.45 13.41
C GLY A 58 -15.08 -4.19 12.08
N LYS A 59 -14.83 -3.52 10.95
CA LYS A 59 -15.02 -4.04 9.59
C LYS A 59 -13.72 -4.18 8.79
N LEU A 60 -12.56 -4.04 9.43
CA LEU A 60 -11.26 -4.10 8.74
C LEU A 60 -10.84 -5.53 8.38
N GLU A 61 -11.22 -6.54 9.16
CA GLU A 61 -10.64 -7.89 9.07
C GLU A 61 -10.80 -8.54 7.69
N ALA A 62 -12.02 -8.52 7.13
CA ALA A 62 -12.28 -9.07 5.80
C ALA A 62 -11.46 -8.36 4.71
N LEU A 63 -11.41 -7.01 4.77
CA LEU A 63 -10.65 -6.20 3.82
C LEU A 63 -9.15 -6.50 3.89
N LYS A 64 -8.61 -6.58 5.11
CA LYS A 64 -7.21 -6.94 5.35
C LYS A 64 -6.89 -8.28 4.74
N ASN A 65 -7.73 -9.29 4.98
CA ASN A 65 -7.48 -10.64 4.49
C ASN A 65 -7.51 -10.69 2.96
N THR A 66 -8.43 -9.97 2.31
CA THR A 66 -8.46 -9.83 0.84
C THR A 66 -7.18 -9.17 0.32
N VAL A 67 -6.79 -8.02 0.87
CA VAL A 67 -5.59 -7.28 0.43
C VAL A 67 -4.32 -8.11 0.66
N ASN A 68 -4.23 -8.82 1.78
CA ASN A 68 -3.12 -9.72 2.06
C ASN A 68 -3.06 -10.89 1.08
N ALA A 69 -4.20 -11.49 0.73
CA ALA A 69 -4.25 -12.54 -0.27
C ALA A 69 -3.76 -12.04 -1.64
N LEU A 70 -4.23 -10.87 -2.08
CA LEU A 70 -3.80 -10.25 -3.34
C LEU A 70 -2.29 -9.98 -3.36
N TRP A 71 -1.75 -9.36 -2.30
CA TRP A 71 -0.32 -9.13 -2.19
C TRP A 71 0.48 -10.43 -2.20
N ASN A 72 0.00 -11.47 -1.50
CA ASN A 72 0.71 -12.75 -1.45
C ASN A 72 0.73 -13.43 -2.83
N ILE A 73 -0.35 -13.33 -3.60
CA ILE A 73 -0.40 -13.80 -4.99
C ILE A 73 0.59 -13.02 -5.86
N GLU A 74 0.57 -11.68 -5.79
CA GLU A 74 1.51 -10.82 -6.51
C GLU A 74 2.98 -11.18 -6.19
N THR A 75 3.27 -11.32 -4.90
CA THR A 75 4.60 -11.68 -4.41
C THR A 75 5.02 -13.06 -4.91
N ALA A 76 4.12 -14.04 -4.88
CA ALA A 76 4.39 -15.39 -5.41
C ALA A 76 4.69 -15.36 -6.92
N CYS A 77 3.90 -14.62 -7.71
CA CYS A 77 4.16 -14.44 -9.14
C CYS A 77 5.53 -13.79 -9.40
N ALA A 78 5.88 -12.75 -8.64
CA ALA A 78 7.18 -12.09 -8.74
C ALA A 78 8.34 -13.05 -8.40
N PHE A 79 8.20 -13.87 -7.36
CA PHE A 79 9.20 -14.89 -7.01
C PHE A 79 9.31 -15.98 -8.07
N CYS A 80 8.20 -16.51 -8.57
CA CYS A 80 8.20 -17.51 -9.65
C CYS A 80 8.89 -16.97 -10.90
N TYR A 81 8.62 -15.71 -11.27
CA TYR A 81 9.29 -15.08 -12.40
C TYR A 81 10.78 -14.85 -12.11
N GLY A 82 11.14 -14.42 -10.90
CA GLY A 82 12.53 -14.30 -10.47
C GLY A 82 13.30 -15.62 -10.53
N PHE A 83 12.69 -16.74 -10.14
CA PHE A 83 13.27 -18.06 -10.32
C PHE A 83 13.45 -18.41 -11.79
N TYR A 84 12.43 -18.20 -12.62
CA TYR A 84 12.52 -18.40 -14.07
C TYR A 84 13.71 -17.64 -14.67
N LEU A 85 13.85 -16.34 -14.35
CA LEU A 85 15.02 -15.55 -14.77
C LEU A 85 16.32 -16.19 -14.27
N PHE A 86 16.41 -16.54 -12.99
CA PHE A 86 17.62 -17.14 -12.43
C PHE A 86 18.04 -18.43 -13.14
N TYR A 87 17.08 -19.32 -13.45
CA TYR A 87 17.34 -20.56 -14.19
C TYR A 87 17.82 -20.28 -15.63
N ASP A 88 17.10 -19.45 -16.38
CA ASP A 88 17.43 -19.15 -17.78
C ASP A 88 18.80 -18.47 -17.93
N TYR A 89 19.10 -17.49 -17.07
CA TYR A 89 20.36 -16.75 -17.12
C TYR A 89 21.54 -17.53 -16.55
N THR A 90 21.38 -18.17 -15.39
CA THR A 90 22.51 -18.74 -14.63
C THR A 90 22.82 -20.17 -15.01
N LEU A 91 21.79 -20.98 -15.27
CA LEU A 91 21.95 -22.42 -15.48
C LEU A 91 21.99 -22.77 -16.97
N TYR A 92 21.23 -22.06 -17.80
CA TYR A 92 21.16 -22.35 -19.23
C TYR A 92 21.96 -21.36 -20.10
N GLY A 93 22.48 -20.27 -19.53
CA GLY A 93 23.28 -19.27 -20.25
C GLY A 93 22.51 -18.58 -21.38
N ILE A 94 21.18 -18.54 -21.30
CA ILE A 94 20.34 -17.92 -22.32
C ILE A 94 20.39 -16.41 -22.12
N GLU A 95 20.78 -15.66 -23.15
CA GLU A 95 20.70 -14.19 -23.15
C GLU A 95 19.27 -13.72 -22.86
N GLN A 96 19.15 -12.53 -22.25
CA GLN A 96 17.93 -11.97 -21.65
C GLN A 96 16.61 -12.60 -22.13
N PRO A 97 15.78 -13.18 -21.23
CA PRO A 97 14.51 -13.75 -21.63
C PRO A 97 13.67 -12.63 -22.24
N LYS A 98 13.56 -12.68 -23.56
CA LYS A 98 12.91 -11.64 -24.37
C LYS A 98 11.42 -11.57 -24.06
N SER A 99 10.82 -12.58 -23.44
CA SER A 99 9.36 -12.79 -23.39
C SER A 99 8.60 -11.66 -22.70
N LEU A 100 8.90 -11.34 -21.43
CA LEU A 100 8.11 -10.32 -20.71
C LEU A 100 8.39 -8.91 -21.22
N THR A 101 9.65 -8.56 -21.47
CA THR A 101 10.03 -7.21 -21.92
C THR A 101 9.54 -6.92 -23.34
N SER A 102 9.59 -7.92 -24.24
CA SER A 102 8.98 -7.77 -25.57
C SER A 102 7.46 -7.67 -25.48
N TRP A 103 6.82 -8.56 -24.73
CA TRP A 103 5.37 -8.51 -24.53
C TRP A 103 4.90 -7.19 -23.93
N ALA A 104 5.61 -6.65 -22.94
CA ALA A 104 5.31 -5.37 -22.30
C ALA A 104 5.47 -4.20 -23.30
N ARG A 105 6.46 -4.28 -24.19
CA ARG A 105 6.65 -3.30 -25.27
C ARG A 105 5.53 -3.36 -26.31
N ASP A 106 5.05 -4.56 -26.61
CA ASP A 106 3.95 -4.79 -27.56
C ASP A 106 2.57 -4.47 -26.93
N ASN A 107 2.46 -4.49 -25.61
CA ASN A 107 1.22 -4.26 -24.86
C ASN A 107 1.39 -3.20 -23.74
N PRO A 108 1.85 -1.98 -24.07
CA PRO A 108 2.28 -1.00 -23.07
C PRO A 108 1.14 -0.53 -22.16
N VAL A 109 -0.07 -0.43 -22.69
CA VAL A 109 -1.26 -0.02 -21.92
C VAL A 109 -1.62 -1.09 -20.88
N ILE A 110 -1.68 -2.36 -21.31
CA ILE A 110 -2.03 -3.49 -20.42
C ILE A 110 -0.97 -3.65 -19.34
N PHE A 111 0.30 -3.60 -19.72
CA PHE A 111 1.41 -3.69 -18.78
C PHE A 111 1.34 -2.57 -17.74
N SER A 112 1.13 -1.33 -18.18
CA SER A 112 0.99 -0.18 -17.28
C SER A 112 -0.20 -0.33 -16.32
N MET A 113 -1.36 -0.79 -16.81
CA MET A 113 -2.53 -1.04 -15.96
C MET A 113 -2.26 -2.11 -14.90
N LEU A 114 -1.57 -3.19 -15.27
CA LEU A 114 -1.16 -4.23 -14.33
C LEU A 114 -0.21 -3.66 -13.28
N SER A 115 0.83 -2.93 -13.69
CA SER A 115 1.80 -2.32 -12.77
C SER A 115 1.13 -1.35 -11.78
N VAL A 116 0.19 -0.52 -12.25
CA VAL A 116 -0.58 0.39 -11.39
C VAL A 116 -1.47 -0.39 -10.43
N GLY A 117 -2.14 -1.44 -10.88
CA GLY A 117 -2.98 -2.30 -10.04
C GLY A 117 -2.20 -2.99 -8.93
N LEU A 118 -1.05 -3.57 -9.27
CA LEU A 118 -0.12 -4.19 -8.32
C LEU A 118 0.44 -3.17 -7.33
N GLY A 119 0.91 -2.02 -7.83
CA GLY A 119 1.38 -0.92 -6.98
C GLY A 119 0.30 -0.42 -6.01
N PHE A 120 -0.95 -0.34 -6.45
CA PHE A 120 -2.08 0.02 -5.58
C PHE A 120 -2.31 -1.01 -4.47
N ILE A 121 -2.21 -2.32 -4.77
CA ILE A 121 -2.33 -3.39 -3.75
C ILE A 121 -1.23 -3.23 -2.69
N ALA A 122 0.00 -2.96 -3.10
CA ALA A 122 1.13 -2.71 -2.21
C ALA A 122 0.88 -1.52 -1.26
N ILE A 123 0.45 -0.39 -1.83
CA ILE A 123 0.11 0.83 -1.08
C ILE A 123 -1.03 0.55 -0.10
N PHE A 124 -2.06 -0.19 -0.53
CA PHE A 124 -3.19 -0.53 0.33
C PHE A 124 -2.75 -1.41 1.49
N ARG A 125 -1.96 -2.45 1.24
CA ARG A 125 -1.40 -3.30 2.30
C ARG A 125 -0.57 -2.50 3.31
N ALA A 126 0.29 -1.59 2.83
CA ALA A 126 1.08 -0.72 3.69
C ALA A 126 0.19 0.17 4.58
N SER A 127 -0.88 0.73 4.01
CA SER A 127 -1.82 1.57 4.76
C SER A 127 -2.57 0.81 5.87
N ILE A 128 -2.99 -0.43 5.61
CA ILE A 128 -3.63 -1.30 6.60
C ILE A 128 -2.64 -1.66 7.71
N SER A 129 -1.41 -2.01 7.33
CA SER A 129 -0.35 -2.37 8.28
C SER A 129 -0.04 -1.21 9.24
N LEU A 130 0.03 0.03 8.73
CA LEU A 130 0.22 1.22 9.56
C LEU A 130 -0.93 1.40 10.57
N VAL A 131 -2.17 1.20 10.14
CA VAL A 131 -3.35 1.32 11.02
C VAL A 131 -3.35 0.24 12.11
N GLU A 132 -2.94 -0.99 11.79
CA GLU A 132 -2.90 -2.10 12.74
C GLU A 132 -1.91 -1.87 13.89
N ILE A 133 -0.81 -1.14 13.67
CA ILE A 133 0.12 -0.72 14.74
C ILE A 133 -0.64 0.04 15.86
N PHE A 134 -1.68 0.78 15.49
CA PHE A 134 -2.47 1.58 16.44
C PHE A 134 -3.80 0.93 16.83
N LYS A 135 -3.98 -0.37 16.57
CA LYS A 135 -5.27 -1.05 16.74
C LYS A 135 -5.88 -0.85 18.12
N GLU A 136 -5.12 -1.11 19.18
CA GLU A 136 -5.60 -0.93 20.54
C GLU A 136 -6.02 0.51 20.84
N SER A 137 -5.28 1.50 20.32
CA SER A 137 -5.59 2.91 20.55
C SER A 137 -6.88 3.33 19.85
N ILE A 138 -7.14 2.78 18.66
CA ILE A 138 -8.36 3.00 17.88
C ILE A 138 -9.57 2.31 18.53
N GLU A 139 -9.39 1.11 19.06
CA GLU A 139 -10.46 0.38 19.76
C GLU A 139 -10.80 1.00 21.12
N LYS A 140 -9.79 1.47 21.87
CA LYS A 140 -9.99 2.19 23.14
C LYS A 140 -10.77 3.51 22.94
N SER A 141 -10.51 4.25 21.86
CA SER A 141 -11.23 5.50 21.59
C SER A 141 -12.73 5.28 21.34
N LYS A 142 -13.11 4.15 20.72
CA LYS A 142 -14.51 3.73 20.52
C LYS A 142 -15.23 3.48 21.85
N CYS A 143 -14.57 2.85 22.82
CA CYS A 143 -15.15 2.55 24.13
C CYS A 143 -15.48 3.84 24.91
N LEU A 144 -14.58 4.83 24.86
CA LEU A 144 -14.75 6.11 25.54
C LEU A 144 -15.91 6.95 24.98
N GLU A 145 -16.16 6.90 23.67
CA GLU A 145 -17.33 7.57 23.07
C GLU A 145 -18.65 6.89 23.45
N LYS A 146 -18.69 5.56 23.44
CA LYS A 146 -19.92 4.82 23.81
C LYS A 146 -20.36 5.13 25.23
N ASN A 147 -19.42 5.38 26.14
CA ASN A 147 -19.71 5.75 27.52
C ASN A 147 -20.17 7.22 27.65
N LYS A 148 -19.62 8.15 26.85
CA LYS A 148 -20.09 9.55 26.82
C LYS A 148 -21.51 9.72 26.29
N ASN A 149 -21.95 8.86 25.36
CA ASN A 149 -23.31 8.92 24.81
C ASN A 149 -24.36 8.23 25.71
N LYS A 150 -23.96 7.70 26.87
CA LYS A 150 -24.84 7.04 27.85
C LYS A 150 -25.06 7.84 29.14
N THR A 151 -24.35 8.95 29.29
CA THR A 151 -24.47 9.94 30.37
C THR A 151 -25.05 11.22 29.83
#